data_AF-A0A6N0HYF6-F1
#
_entry.id   AF-A0A6N0HYF6-F1
#
_cell.length_a   1.000
_cell.length_b   1.000
_cell.length_c   1.000
_cell.angle_alpha   90.00
_cell.angle_beta   90.00
_cell.angle_gamma   90.00
#
_symmetry.space_group_name_H-M   'P 1'
#
loop_
_entity.id
_entity.type
_entity.pdbx_description
1 polymer ?
#
loop_
_entity_poly.entity_id
_entity_poly.type
_entity_poly.pdbx_seq_one_letter_code
_entity_poly.pdbx_strand_id
1 'polypeptide(L)'
;MSKAFCTQQEYQGFQKYLEDTCGIVLGDNKQYLVSSRLTKVFTEYSLGSLGDLLTKLNSGIVRGLRERIIEAMTTNETSCADRHGGEVRAVSPR
;
A
#
# COMPACT_ATOMS: atom_id res chain seq x y z
N MET A 1 20.13 5.83 2.10
CA MET A 1 19.13 6.91 2.04
C MET A 1 17.94 6.30 1.32
N SER A 2 16.70 6.35 1.81
CA SER A 2 15.92 7.58 1.93
C SER A 2 14.71 7.35 2.83
N LYS A 3 14.55 8.21 3.83
CA LYS A 3 13.30 8.38 4.58
C LYS A 3 12.28 8.93 3.59
N ALA A 4 11.17 8.24 3.34
CA ALA A 4 10.12 8.78 2.47
C ALA A 4 9.59 10.08 3.11
N PHE A 5 10.03 11.21 2.56
CA PHE A 5 9.66 12.54 3.01
C PHE A 5 8.28 12.84 2.46
N CYS A 6 7.29 12.89 3.34
CA CYS A 6 5.98 13.38 3.03
C CYS A 6 5.80 14.70 3.76
N THR A 7 5.50 15.78 3.02
CA THR A 7 5.09 17.03 3.66
C THR A 7 3.64 16.92 4.11
N GLN A 8 3.21 17.83 4.98
CA GLN A 8 1.82 17.90 5.44
C GLN A 8 0.84 18.05 4.26
N GLN A 9 1.19 18.86 3.26
CA GLN A 9 0.35 19.11 2.09
C GLN A 9 0.17 17.85 1.23
N GLU A 10 1.28 17.15 0.97
CA GLU A 10 1.27 15.89 0.23
C GLU A 10 0.42 14.83 0.96
N TYR A 11 0.58 14.78 2.28
CA TYR A 11 -0.16 13.84 3.12
C TYR A 11 -1.66 14.11 3.08
N GLN A 12 -2.08 15.37 3.16
CA GLN A 12 -3.49 15.76 3.06
C GLN A 12 -4.08 15.44 1.67
N GLY A 13 -3.33 15.70 0.60
CA GLY A 13 -3.74 15.31 -0.76
C GLY A 13 -3.98 13.80 -0.87
N PHE A 14 -3.09 13.00 -0.28
CA PHE A 14 -3.22 11.55 -0.26
C PHE A 14 -4.34 11.03 0.65
N GLN A 15 -4.55 11.65 1.82
CA GLN A 15 -5.72 11.34 2.67
C GLN A 15 -7.02 11.53 1.88
N LYS A 16 -7.15 12.69 1.22
CA LYS A 16 -8.34 13.01 0.44
C LYS A 16 -8.54 12.03 -0.72
N TYR A 17 -7.46 11.59 -1.35
CA TYR A 17 -7.52 10.55 -2.38
C TYR A 17 -8.01 9.20 -1.83
N LEU A 18 -7.52 8.77 -0.67
CA LEU A 18 -7.97 7.52 -0.03
C LEU A 18 -9.42 7.59 0.45
N GLU A 19 -9.84 8.76 0.94
CA GLU A 19 -11.23 9.02 1.32
C GLU A 19 -12.15 8.93 0.09
N ASP A 20 -11.77 9.58 -1.02
CA ASP A 20 -12.55 9.54 -2.27
C ASP A 20 -12.60 8.15 -2.89
N THR A 21 -11.48 7.42 -2.88
CA THR A 21 -11.37 6.13 -3.58
C THR A 21 -11.89 4.95 -2.76
N CYS A 22 -11.61 4.95 -1.45
CA CYS A 22 -11.87 3.81 -0.56
C CYS A 22 -12.76 4.15 0.64
N GLY A 23 -13.09 5.43 0.87
CA GLY A 23 -13.78 5.88 2.09
C GLY A 23 -12.92 5.81 3.35
N ILE A 24 -11.59 5.67 3.22
CA ILE A 24 -10.69 5.52 4.37
C ILE A 24 -10.15 6.89 4.79
N VAL A 25 -10.57 7.35 5.96
CA VAL A 25 -10.03 8.57 6.57
C VAL A 25 -8.80 8.23 7.42
N LEU A 26 -7.62 8.63 6.95
CA LEU A 26 -6.43 8.61 7.79
C LEU A 26 -6.44 9.85 8.70
N GLY A 27 -6.12 9.65 9.98
CA GLY A 27 -5.94 10.75 10.93
C GLY A 27 -4.51 11.30 10.89
N ASP A 28 -4.36 12.59 11.20
CA ASP A 28 -3.13 13.39 11.06
C ASP A 28 -1.84 12.75 11.62
N ASN A 29 -1.95 12.00 12.72
CA ASN A 29 -0.81 11.36 13.38
C ASN A 29 -0.34 10.04 12.75
N LYS A 30 -0.88 9.65 11.57
CA LYS A 30 -0.56 8.37 10.90
C LYS A 30 0.36 8.52 9.68
N GLN A 31 1.09 9.62 9.58
CA GLN A 31 2.08 9.85 8.51
C GLN A 31 3.16 8.75 8.48
N TYR A 32 3.64 8.32 9.65
CA TYR A 32 4.66 7.26 9.74
C TYR A 32 4.15 5.93 9.17
N LEU A 33 2.86 5.62 9.33
CA LEU A 33 2.25 4.40 8.82
C LEU A 33 2.21 4.41 7.30
N VAL A 34 1.81 5.54 6.70
CA VAL A 34 1.83 5.73 5.24
C VAL A 34 3.24 5.59 4.69
N SER A 35 4.20 6.29 5.30
CA SER A 35 5.61 6.21 4.91
C SER A 35 6.11 4.76 4.93
N SER A 36 5.80 4.01 5.99
CA SER A 36 6.21 2.61 6.13
C SER A 36 5.53 1.68 5.12
N ARG A 37 4.20 1.76 4.97
CA ARG A 37 3.44 0.90 4.05
C ARG A 37 3.78 1.18 2.59
N LEU A 38 3.89 2.46 2.22
CA LEU A 38 4.21 2.85 0.86
C LEU A 38 5.70 2.72 0.53
N THR A 39 6.59 2.45 1.50
CA THR A 39 8.04 2.28 1.22
C THR A 39 8.28 1.24 0.12
N LYS A 40 7.52 0.13 0.13
CA LYS A 40 7.61 -0.89 -0.92
C LYS A 40 7.15 -0.36 -2.27
N VAL A 41 6.03 0.37 -2.31
CA VAL A 41 5.51 1.01 -3.53
C VAL A 41 6.49 2.05 -4.07
N PHE A 42 7.08 2.88 -3.19
CA PHE A 42 8.10 3.85 -3.57
C PHE A 42 9.31 3.18 -4.22
N THR A 43 9.74 2.03 -3.68
CA THR A 43 10.87 1.28 -4.24
C THR A 43 10.48 0.59 -5.56
N GLU A 44 9.31 -0.04 -5.64
CA GLU A 44 8.80 -0.75 -6.82
C GLU A 44 8.65 0.17 -8.03
N TYR A 45 8.16 1.39 -7.81
CA TYR A 45 7.92 2.39 -8.87
C TYR A 45 9.03 3.47 -8.96
N SER A 46 10.13 3.30 -8.22
CA SER A 46 11.23 4.27 -8.09
C SER A 46 10.75 5.72 -7.91
N LEU A 47 9.89 5.90 -6.91
CA LEU A 47 9.30 7.17 -6.52
C LEU A 47 10.07 7.75 -5.32
N GLY A 48 10.43 9.03 -5.39
CA GLY A 48 11.19 9.71 -4.33
C GLY A 48 10.34 10.32 -3.22
N SER A 49 9.09 10.69 -3.53
CA SER A 49 8.21 11.47 -2.66
C SER A 49 6.74 11.17 -2.92
N LEU A 50 5.89 11.41 -1.92
CA LEU A 50 4.44 11.23 -2.05
C LEU A 50 3.82 12.13 -3.13
N GLY A 51 4.44 13.28 -3.44
CA GLY A 51 3.99 14.13 -4.55
C GLY A 51 4.26 13.57 -5.93
N ASP A 52 5.34 12.81 -6.11
CA ASP A 52 5.58 12.09 -7.37
C ASP A 52 4.52 11.00 -7.56
N LEU A 53 4.16 10.33 -6.46
CA LEU A 53 3.09 9.34 -6.42
C LEU A 53 1.72 9.97 -6.77
N LEU A 54 1.35 11.08 -6.14
CA LEU A 54 0.10 11.80 -6.44
C LEU A 54 0.06 12.32 -7.87
N THR A 55 1.18 12.84 -8.39
CA THR A 55 1.29 13.28 -9.77
C THR A 55 1.07 12.13 -10.75
N LYS A 56 1.71 10.97 -10.52
CA LYS A 56 1.53 9.77 -11.35
C LYS A 56 0.13 9.18 -11.25
N LEU A 57 -0.47 9.19 -10.06
CA LEU A 57 -1.86 8.81 -9.84
C LEU A 57 -2.81 9.68 -10.68
N ASN A 58 -2.66 11.00 -10.60
CA ASN A 58 -3.50 11.96 -11.29
C ASN A 58 -3.28 11.92 -12.82
N SER A 59 -2.04 11.70 -13.23
CA SER A 59 -1.68 11.58 -14.64
C SER A 59 -2.25 10.31 -15.30
N GLY A 60 -2.57 9.26 -14.52
CA GLY A 60 -3.16 8.02 -15.03
C GLY A 60 -2.26 7.19 -15.95
N ILE A 61 -1.00 7.60 -16.14
CA ILE A 61 -0.03 6.96 -17.04
C ILE A 61 0.31 5.55 -16.55
N VAL A 62 0.46 5.37 -15.23
CA VAL A 62 0.89 4.11 -14.64
C VAL A 62 -0.32 3.25 -14.31
N ARG A 63 -0.65 2.32 -15.21
CA ARG A 63 -1.73 1.36 -14.99
C ARG A 63 -1.42 0.47 -13.79
N GLY A 64 -2.40 0.27 -12.91
CA GLY A 64 -2.26 -0.54 -11.70
C GLY A 64 -1.62 0.16 -10.50
N LEU A 65 -1.05 1.38 -10.65
CA LEU A 65 -0.46 2.12 -9.52
C LEU A 65 -1.49 2.40 -8.42
N ARG A 66 -2.69 2.85 -8.82
CA ARG A 66 -3.82 3.04 -7.90
C ARG A 66 -4.11 1.78 -7.09
N GLU A 67 -4.22 0.64 -7.78
CA GLU A 67 -4.60 -0.63 -7.16
C GLU A 67 -3.53 -1.09 -6.19
N ARG A 68 -2.24 -0.96 -6.56
CA ARG A 68 -1.11 -1.25 -5.67
C ARG A 68 -1.04 -0.37 -4.44
N ILE A 69 -1.38 0.91 -4.56
CA ILE A 69 -1.43 1.84 -3.42
C ILE A 69 -2.54 1.46 -2.45
N ILE A 70 -3.74 1.17 -2.98
CA ILE A 70 -4.86 0.70 -2.18
C ILE A 70 -4.46 -0.60 -1.47
N GLU A 71 -3.93 -1.56 -2.20
CA GLU A 71 -3.45 -2.83 -1.68
C GLU A 71 -2.39 -2.63 -0.59
N ALA A 72 -1.40 -1.75 -0.78
CA ALA A 72 -0.38 -1.47 0.23
C ALA A 72 -0.96 -0.83 1.51
N MET A 73 -2.03 -0.07 1.39
CA MET A 73 -2.69 0.61 2.53
C MET A 73 -3.68 -0.30 3.27
N THR A 74 -4.37 -1.20 2.57
CA THR A 74 -5.36 -2.14 3.14
C THR A 74 -4.79 -3.51 3.46
N THR A 75 -3.66 -3.89 2.87
CA THR A 75 -2.99 -5.17 3.14
C THR A 75 -2.05 -5.00 4.33
N ASN A 76 -2.59 -5.31 5.50
CA ASN A 76 -1.81 -5.48 6.71
C ASN A 76 -0.88 -6.69 6.54
N GLU A 77 0.36 -6.46 6.10
CA GLU A 77 1.39 -7.52 6.00
C GLU A 77 1.39 -8.41 7.24
N THR A 78 0.80 -9.59 7.11
CA THR A 78 1.12 -10.76 7.92
C THR A 78 1.56 -11.81 6.90
N SER A 79 2.86 -11.96 6.81
CA SER A 79 3.47 -13.25 6.52
C SER A 79 2.96 -14.22 7.59
N CYS A 80 1.88 -14.95 7.30
CA CYS A 80 1.55 -16.20 8.00
C CYS A 80 2.18 -17.35 7.21
N ALA A 81 3.51 -17.38 7.16
CA ALA A 81 4.25 -18.60 6.87
C ALA A 81 4.63 -19.23 8.22
N ASP A 82 3.64 -19.82 8.90
CA ASP A 82 3.75 -20.80 9.98
C ASP A 82 2.30 -21.28 10.26
N ARG A 83 1.88 -22.55 10.24
CA ARG A 83 2.56 -23.83 10.37
C ARG A 83 1.57 -24.93 9.93
N HIS A 84 2.01 -25.86 9.07
CA HIS A 84 1.62 -27.28 8.97
C HIS A 84 0.13 -27.72 8.95
N GLY A 85 -0.27 -28.29 7.81
CA GLY A 85 -0.99 -29.58 7.76
C GLY A 85 -0.39 -30.36 6.58
N GLY A 86 0.54 -31.31 6.79
CA GLY A 86 0.33 -32.48 7.60
C GLY A 86 -0.54 -33.46 6.81
N GLU A 87 0.11 -34.38 6.11
CA GLU A 87 -0.49 -35.53 5.44
C GLU A 87 -1.64 -36.17 6.25
N VAL A 88 -2.81 -36.37 5.63
CA VAL A 88 -3.65 -37.55 5.84
C VAL A 88 -4.45 -37.93 4.59
N ARG A 89 -4.02 -39.06 4.01
CA ARG A 89 -4.79 -40.16 3.43
C ARG A 89 -5.46 -39.99 2.06
N ALA A 90 -4.86 -40.70 1.09
CA ALA A 90 -5.62 -41.46 0.13
C ALA A 90 -6.53 -42.49 0.85
N VAL A 91 -7.85 -42.45 0.60
CA VAL A 91 -8.75 -43.62 0.46
C VAL A 91 -9.95 -43.24 -0.44
N SER A 92 -9.93 -43.80 -1.65
CA SER A 92 -11.04 -44.25 -2.54
C SER A 92 -12.22 -43.33 -2.94
N PRO A 93 -12.41 -43.12 -4.26
CA PRO A 93 -13.73 -43.02 -4.87
C PRO A 93 -14.13 -44.36 -5.51
N ARG A 94 -15.02 -45.09 -4.82
CA ARG A 94 -15.80 -46.28 -5.25
C ARG A 94 -15.06 -47.55 -5.64
#